data_AF-D3W854-F1
#
_entry.id   AF-D3W854-F1
#
_cell.length_a   1.000
_cell.length_b   1.000
_cell.length_c   1.000
_cell.angle_alpha   90.00
_cell.angle_beta   90.00
_cell.angle_gamma   90.00
#
_symmetry.space_group_name_H-M   'P 1'
#
loop_
_entity.id
_entity.type
_entity.pdbx_description
1 polymer ?
#
loop_
_entity_poly.entity_id
_entity_poly.type
_entity_poly.pdbx_seq_one_letter_code
_entity_poly.pdbx_strand_id
1 'polypeptide(L)'
;IYAICACCKVESKNEGKKNEVFNNYTFRGLGNKGVLPWKCISLDMKYFRAVTTYVNESKYEKLKYKRCKYLNKETVDNVNDMPNSKKLQNVVVMGRTNWESIPKKFKPLSNRINVILSRTLKKEDFDEDVYIINKVEDLIVLLGKLNYYKCFIIGGSVVYQEFLEKKLIKKIYFTRINSTYECDVFFPEINENEYQIISVSDVYTSNNTTLDFIIYKKTNNKMLNEQNCIKGEEKNNDMPLKNDDKDTCHMKKLTEFYKNVDKYKINYENDDDDEEEDDFVYFNFNKEKEEKNKNSIHPNDFQIYNSLKYKYHPEYQYLNIIYDIMMNGNKQSDRTGVGVLSKFGYI
;
A
#
# COMPACT_ATOMS: atom_id res chain seq x y z
N ILE A 1 -0.96 -0.29 9.31
CA ILE A 1 -0.63 1.14 9.21
C ILE A 1 -0.37 1.43 7.73
N TYR A 2 -0.84 2.57 7.21
CA TYR A 2 -0.71 3.00 5.82
C TYR A 2 -0.03 4.36 5.78
N ALA A 3 0.64 4.70 4.69
CA ALA A 3 1.07 6.08 4.43
C ALA A 3 0.19 6.68 3.34
N ILE A 4 -0.06 7.99 3.42
CA ILE A 4 -0.69 8.76 2.34
C ILE A 4 0.12 10.05 2.14
N CYS A 5 0.53 10.34 0.91
CA CYS A 5 1.36 11.49 0.56
C CYS A 5 1.04 11.99 -0.85
N ALA A 6 1.37 13.25 -1.11
CA ALA A 6 1.39 13.82 -2.45
C ALA A 6 2.80 14.32 -2.74
N CYS A 7 3.37 13.96 -3.88
CA CYS A 7 4.72 14.37 -4.27
C CYS A 7 4.73 15.01 -5.65
N CYS A 8 5.39 16.15 -5.75
CA CYS A 8 5.64 16.83 -7.01
C CYS A 8 7.03 16.54 -7.58
N LYS A 9 7.26 16.99 -8.81
CA LYS A 9 8.61 17.03 -9.41
C LYS A 9 9.41 18.16 -8.77
N VAL A 10 10.72 17.99 -8.71
CA VAL A 10 11.63 18.94 -8.05
C VAL A 10 12.51 19.59 -9.11
N GLU A 11 12.72 20.90 -9.00
CA GLU A 11 13.61 21.65 -9.89
C GLU A 11 15.04 21.09 -9.83
N SER A 12 15.63 20.79 -10.99
CA SER A 12 17.07 20.50 -11.08
C SER A 12 17.82 21.81 -11.26
N LYS A 13 18.80 22.08 -10.38
CA LYS A 13 19.69 23.25 -10.51
C LYS A 13 20.75 23.08 -11.62
N ASN A 14 20.91 21.86 -12.14
CA ASN A 14 21.85 21.58 -13.23
C ASN A 14 21.03 21.21 -14.48
N GLU A 15 21.09 22.04 -15.52
CA GLU A 15 20.74 21.62 -16.87
C GLU A 15 21.78 20.57 -17.30
N GLY A 16 21.41 19.30 -17.18
CA GLY A 16 22.26 18.20 -17.58
C GLY A 16 22.54 18.27 -19.09
N LYS A 17 23.76 17.89 -19.50
CA LYS A 17 24.13 17.77 -20.92
C LYS A 17 23.41 16.61 -21.65
N LYS A 18 22.53 15.87 -20.96
CA LYS A 18 21.80 14.69 -21.45
C LYS A 18 20.31 14.85 -21.18
N ASN A 19 19.48 14.16 -21.97
CA ASN A 19 18.04 14.09 -21.75
C ASN A 19 17.73 13.63 -20.32
N GLU A 20 16.71 14.23 -19.73
CA GLU A 20 16.25 13.89 -18.38
C GLU A 20 15.75 12.44 -18.34
N VAL A 21 16.15 11.72 -17.29
CA VAL A 21 15.75 10.32 -17.06
C VAL A 21 14.67 10.30 -15.99
N PHE A 22 13.54 9.66 -16.28
CA PHE A 22 12.42 9.55 -15.35
C PHE A 22 12.31 8.17 -14.73
N ASN A 23 12.01 8.13 -13.44
CA ASN A 23 11.68 6.92 -12.68
C ASN A 23 10.65 7.26 -11.59
N ASN A 24 10.37 6.32 -10.68
CA ASN A 24 9.44 6.56 -9.58
C ASN A 24 9.88 7.72 -8.66
N TYR A 25 11.19 7.91 -8.49
CA TYR A 25 11.80 8.97 -7.68
C TYR A 25 11.81 10.35 -8.34
N THR A 26 11.37 10.46 -9.60
CA THR A 26 11.01 11.74 -10.23
C THR A 26 10.00 12.51 -9.36
N PHE A 27 9.06 11.81 -8.74
CA PHE A 27 8.06 12.38 -7.84
C PHE A 27 8.52 12.23 -6.40
N ARG A 28 9.05 13.30 -5.80
CA ARG A 28 9.59 13.25 -4.42
C ARG A 28 9.40 14.51 -3.60
N GLY A 29 9.04 15.65 -4.20
CA GLY A 29 8.93 16.92 -3.48
C GLY A 29 7.71 16.95 -2.56
N LEU A 30 7.92 17.08 -1.24
CA LEU A 30 6.86 17.05 -0.22
C LEU A 30 6.50 18.43 0.34
N GLY A 31 7.46 19.35 0.43
CA GLY A 31 7.30 20.60 1.16
C GLY A 31 8.39 21.61 0.82
N ASN A 32 8.09 22.87 1.13
CA ASN A 32 9.00 24.01 1.02
C ASN A 32 8.73 24.95 2.20
N LYS A 33 9.75 25.31 2.98
CA LYS A 33 9.66 26.29 4.09
C LYS A 33 8.54 25.98 5.09
N GLY A 34 8.34 24.69 5.39
CA GLY A 34 7.33 24.21 6.35
C GLY A 34 5.88 24.19 5.84
N VAL A 35 5.65 24.46 4.55
CA VAL A 35 4.33 24.36 3.90
C VAL A 35 4.38 23.46 2.66
N LEU A 36 3.24 23.21 2.02
CA LEU A 36 3.20 22.47 0.75
C LEU A 36 3.90 23.27 -0.37
N PRO A 37 4.55 22.60 -1.35
CA PRO A 37 5.25 23.29 -2.45
C PRO A 37 4.31 24.04 -3.40
N TRP A 38 3.05 23.59 -3.47
CA TRP A 38 1.99 24.18 -4.29
C TRP A 38 0.96 24.91 -3.43
N LYS A 39 0.28 25.90 -4.01
CA LYS A 39 -0.74 26.70 -3.30
C LYS A 39 -1.94 25.86 -2.85
N CYS A 40 -2.59 25.16 -3.80
CA CYS A 40 -3.74 24.31 -3.54
C CYS A 40 -3.96 23.39 -4.75
N ILE A 41 -4.13 22.10 -4.49
CA ILE A 41 -4.58 21.11 -5.48
C ILE A 41 -5.82 20.47 -4.89
N SER A 42 -6.98 21.01 -5.28
CA SER A 42 -8.26 20.71 -4.66
C SER A 42 -8.68 19.24 -4.80
N LEU A 43 -8.32 18.60 -5.91
CA LEU A 43 -8.62 17.19 -6.13
C LEU A 43 -7.83 16.26 -5.22
N ASP A 44 -6.55 16.57 -4.98
CA ASP A 44 -5.71 15.84 -4.02
C ASP A 44 -6.26 15.99 -2.59
N MET A 45 -6.66 17.21 -2.20
CA MET A 45 -7.30 17.45 -0.89
C MET A 45 -8.63 16.67 -0.75
N LYS A 46 -9.42 16.57 -1.82
CA LYS A 46 -10.66 15.76 -1.85
C LYS A 46 -10.35 14.27 -1.70
N TYR A 47 -9.34 13.77 -2.39
CA TYR A 47 -8.87 12.39 -2.29
C TYR A 47 -8.34 12.06 -0.89
N PHE A 48 -7.46 12.91 -0.35
CA PHE A 48 -6.93 12.79 1.01
C PHE A 48 -8.05 12.71 2.04
N ARG A 49 -9.04 13.62 1.96
CA ARG A 49 -10.20 13.60 2.86
C ARG A 49 -10.95 12.28 2.71
N ALA A 50 -11.34 11.88 1.51
CA ALA A 50 -12.10 10.67 1.27
C ALA A 50 -11.39 9.41 1.80
N VAL A 51 -10.10 9.23 1.49
CA VAL A 51 -9.32 8.06 1.92
C VAL A 51 -9.15 8.02 3.44
N THR A 52 -8.86 9.15 4.08
CA THR A 52 -8.60 9.21 5.52
C THR A 52 -9.87 9.21 6.37
N THR A 53 -11.04 9.58 5.82
CA THR A 53 -12.31 9.52 6.56
C THR A 53 -13.12 8.25 6.28
N TYR A 54 -12.88 7.55 5.17
CA TYR A 54 -13.67 6.36 4.82
C TYR A 54 -13.50 5.24 5.84
N VAL A 55 -14.62 4.75 6.35
CA VAL A 55 -14.71 3.58 7.22
C VAL A 55 -15.73 2.60 6.65
N ASN A 56 -15.51 1.32 6.90
CA ASN A 56 -16.48 0.27 6.62
C ASN A 56 -16.71 -0.48 7.93
N GLU A 57 -17.84 -0.23 8.56
CA GLU A 57 -18.19 -0.75 9.89
C GLU A 57 -18.39 -2.27 9.88
N SER A 58 -18.99 -2.84 8.83
CA SER A 58 -19.18 -4.29 8.72
C SER A 58 -17.85 -5.06 8.67
N LYS A 59 -16.76 -4.43 8.21
CA LYS A 59 -15.42 -5.02 8.19
C LYS A 59 -14.64 -4.84 9.49
N TYR A 60 -15.18 -4.13 10.48
CA TYR A 60 -14.44 -3.79 11.70
C TYR A 60 -14.21 -4.99 12.62
N GLU A 61 -15.22 -5.84 12.85
CA GLU A 61 -15.11 -6.97 13.78
C GLU A 61 -13.97 -7.92 13.41
N LYS A 62 -13.78 -8.21 12.12
CA LYS A 62 -12.64 -8.98 11.62
C LYS A 62 -11.28 -8.34 11.93
N LEU A 63 -11.20 -7.01 11.88
CA LEU A 63 -9.98 -6.27 12.24
C LEU A 63 -9.74 -6.29 13.74
N LYS A 64 -10.79 -6.09 14.54
CA LYS A 64 -10.77 -6.16 16.00
C LYS A 64 -10.30 -7.52 16.48
N TYR A 65 -10.91 -8.61 16.00
CA TYR A 65 -10.51 -9.98 16.32
C TYR A 65 -9.01 -10.22 16.06
N LYS A 66 -8.50 -9.83 14.88
CA LYS A 66 -7.08 -9.98 14.54
C LYS A 66 -6.16 -9.20 15.50
N ARG A 67 -6.56 -8.00 15.91
CA ARG A 67 -5.77 -7.14 16.83
C ARG A 67 -5.77 -7.68 18.25
N CYS A 68 -6.95 -8.00 18.78
CA CYS A 68 -7.14 -8.61 20.10
C CYS A 68 -6.31 -9.89 20.23
N LYS A 69 -6.40 -10.77 19.23
CA LYS A 69 -5.61 -12.01 19.16
C LYS A 69 -4.10 -11.75 19.15
N TYR A 70 -3.62 -10.74 18.41
CA TYR A 70 -2.20 -10.38 18.39
C TYR A 70 -1.70 -9.83 19.74
N LEU A 71 -2.57 -9.13 20.48
CA LEU A 71 -2.27 -8.54 21.77
C LEU A 71 -2.50 -9.48 22.96
N ASN A 72 -2.98 -10.71 22.72
CA ASN A 72 -3.40 -11.66 23.74
C ASN A 72 -4.45 -11.06 24.70
N LYS A 73 -5.46 -10.38 24.14
CA LYS A 73 -6.60 -9.80 24.88
C LYS A 73 -7.92 -10.25 24.28
N GLU A 74 -8.95 -10.41 25.10
CA GLU A 74 -10.31 -10.74 24.64
C GLU A 74 -11.05 -9.53 24.05
N THR A 75 -10.86 -8.35 24.66
CA THR A 75 -11.45 -7.08 24.19
C THR A 75 -10.42 -5.97 24.21
N VAL A 76 -10.69 -4.91 23.45
CA VAL A 76 -9.94 -3.65 23.53
C VAL A 76 -10.14 -3.09 24.93
N ASP A 77 -9.07 -2.58 25.55
CA ASP A 77 -9.15 -1.90 26.83
C ASP A 77 -10.19 -0.78 26.69
N ASN A 78 -11.24 -0.80 27.52
CA ASN A 78 -12.21 0.30 27.62
C ASN A 78 -11.49 1.52 28.21
N VAL A 79 -10.63 2.17 27.42
CA VAL A 79 -10.17 3.52 27.73
C VAL A 79 -11.35 4.42 27.41
N ASN A 80 -12.12 4.69 28.47
CA ASN A 80 -13.11 5.74 28.67
C ASN A 80 -13.63 6.40 27.39
N ASP A 81 -14.93 6.24 27.17
CA ASP A 81 -15.81 7.09 26.37
C ASP A 81 -15.18 8.44 26.05
N MET A 82 -14.51 8.55 24.89
CA MET A 82 -14.22 9.86 24.34
C MET A 82 -15.60 10.48 24.08
N PRO A 83 -15.97 11.62 24.68
CA PRO A 83 -17.38 12.01 24.86
C PRO A 83 -18.19 12.25 23.57
N ASN A 84 -17.62 12.05 22.38
CA ASN A 84 -18.19 12.48 21.09
C ASN A 84 -17.93 11.59 19.86
N SER A 85 -17.64 10.29 19.98
CA SER A 85 -17.70 9.45 18.76
C SER A 85 -18.28 8.06 18.98
N LYS A 86 -19.61 7.97 19.01
CA LYS A 86 -20.36 6.72 18.80
C LYS A 86 -20.02 6.01 17.47
N LYS A 87 -19.28 6.65 16.57
CA LYS A 87 -18.98 6.17 15.21
C LYS A 87 -17.52 5.73 15.07
N LEU A 88 -17.30 4.66 14.32
CA LEU A 88 -15.96 4.18 13.98
C LEU A 88 -15.21 5.21 13.13
N GLN A 89 -13.94 5.46 13.45
CA GLN A 89 -13.10 6.43 12.75
C GLN A 89 -11.73 5.83 12.36
N ASN A 90 -11.00 6.52 11.50
CA ASN A 90 -9.58 6.23 11.24
C ASN A 90 -8.69 7.07 12.16
N VAL A 91 -7.47 6.56 12.39
CA VAL A 91 -6.39 7.31 13.05
C VAL A 91 -5.53 7.99 11.99
N VAL A 92 -5.20 9.26 12.21
CA VAL A 92 -4.25 10.02 11.39
C VAL A 92 -3.07 10.46 12.26
N VAL A 93 -1.86 10.11 11.83
CA VAL A 93 -0.61 10.36 12.57
C VAL A 93 0.23 11.36 11.79
N MET A 94 0.64 12.43 12.46
CA MET A 94 1.45 13.49 11.86
C MET A 94 2.57 13.97 12.78
N GLY A 95 3.67 14.44 12.20
CA GLY A 95 4.75 15.08 12.96
C GLY A 95 4.39 16.51 13.36
N ARG A 96 5.04 17.04 14.41
CA ARG A 96 4.83 18.42 14.91
C ARG A 96 4.80 19.50 13.82
N THR A 97 5.80 19.56 12.96
CA THR A 97 5.86 20.59 11.89
C THR A 97 4.74 20.43 10.86
N ASN A 98 4.29 19.19 10.61
CA ASN A 98 3.14 18.95 9.74
C ASN A 98 1.83 19.34 10.42
N TRP A 99 1.70 19.13 11.74
CA TRP A 99 0.60 19.71 12.49
C TRP A 99 0.60 21.23 12.37
N GLU A 100 1.71 21.90 12.68
CA GLU A 100 1.84 23.36 12.62
C GLU A 100 1.45 23.96 11.27
N SER A 101 1.78 23.29 10.15
CA SER A 101 1.48 23.76 8.79
C SER A 101 -0.01 23.77 8.43
N ILE A 102 -0.85 22.98 9.12
CA ILE A 102 -2.29 22.91 8.84
C ILE A 102 -2.97 24.21 9.34
N PRO A 103 -3.80 24.87 8.52
CA PRO A 103 -4.58 26.03 8.96
C PRO A 103 -5.48 25.72 10.16
N LYS A 104 -5.56 26.63 11.14
CA LYS A 104 -6.33 26.43 12.40
C LYS A 104 -7.77 25.97 12.18
N LYS A 105 -8.45 26.47 11.14
CA LYS A 105 -9.83 26.08 10.78
C LYS A 105 -10.00 24.60 10.40
N PHE A 106 -8.92 23.88 10.15
CA PHE A 106 -8.93 22.46 9.81
C PHE A 106 -8.34 21.58 10.93
N LYS A 107 -7.97 22.19 12.07
CA LYS A 107 -7.48 21.48 13.26
C LYS A 107 -8.61 21.33 14.30
N PRO A 108 -8.74 20.15 14.92
CA PRO A 108 -8.20 18.86 14.48
C PRO A 108 -8.88 18.41 13.18
N LEU A 109 -8.27 17.47 12.46
CA LEU A 109 -8.86 16.94 11.22
C LEU A 109 -10.19 16.25 11.53
N SER A 110 -11.29 16.78 11.02
CA SER A 110 -12.65 16.29 11.32
C SER A 110 -12.87 14.80 10.97
N ASN A 111 -13.70 14.12 11.76
CA ASN A 111 -14.06 12.69 11.62
C ASN A 111 -12.87 11.71 11.64
N ARG A 112 -11.78 12.08 12.31
CA ARG A 112 -10.55 11.31 12.44
C ARG A 112 -9.99 11.45 13.85
N ILE A 113 -9.37 10.39 14.34
CA ILE A 113 -8.60 10.41 15.58
C ILE A 113 -7.23 10.98 15.26
N ASN A 114 -6.92 12.17 15.79
CA ASN A 114 -5.70 12.91 15.47
C ASN A 114 -4.59 12.54 16.46
N VAL A 115 -3.44 12.14 15.94
CA VAL A 115 -2.25 11.76 16.72
C VAL A 115 -1.05 12.56 16.25
N ILE A 116 -0.35 13.23 17.17
CA ILE A 116 0.79 14.09 16.88
C ILE A 116 2.05 13.45 17.48
N LEU A 117 3.05 13.19 16.63
CA LEU A 117 4.38 12.76 17.03
C LEU A 117 5.24 14.00 17.32
N SER A 118 5.55 14.21 18.60
CA SER A 118 6.35 15.34 19.08
C SER A 118 7.12 14.92 20.34
N ARG A 119 8.37 15.34 20.46
CA ARG A 119 9.18 15.13 21.68
C ARG A 119 9.11 16.32 22.64
N THR A 120 8.58 17.45 22.18
CA THR A 120 8.62 18.73 22.90
C THR A 120 7.25 19.17 23.38
N LEU A 121 6.18 18.79 22.66
CA LEU A 121 4.81 19.12 23.03
C LEU A 121 4.26 18.07 23.98
N LYS A 122 3.40 18.49 24.89
CA LYS A 122 2.69 17.63 25.83
C LYS A 122 1.18 17.80 25.65
N LYS A 123 0.38 16.92 26.29
CA LYS A 123 -1.08 16.94 26.12
C LYS A 123 -1.70 18.24 26.66
N GLU A 124 -1.05 18.84 27.66
CA GLU A 124 -1.49 20.09 28.30
C GLU A 124 -1.38 21.31 27.35
N ASP A 125 -0.60 21.20 26.26
CA ASP A 125 -0.46 22.27 25.26
C ASP A 125 -1.63 22.32 24.27
N PHE A 126 -2.61 21.41 24.38
CA PHE A 126 -3.71 21.27 23.43
C PHE A 126 -5.07 21.22 24.12
N ASP A 127 -5.90 22.19 23.77
CA ASP A 127 -7.33 22.22 24.11
C ASP A 127 -8.14 21.24 23.25
N GLU A 128 -7.62 20.85 22.09
CA GLU A 128 -8.29 19.94 21.17
C GLU A 128 -8.17 18.46 21.59
N ASP A 129 -9.13 17.65 21.13
CA ASP A 129 -9.13 16.19 21.26
C ASP A 129 -8.08 15.57 20.32
N VAL A 130 -6.82 15.64 20.76
CA VAL A 130 -5.65 15.07 20.08
C VAL A 130 -4.84 14.20 21.04
N TYR A 131 -4.25 13.14 20.51
CA TYR A 131 -3.26 12.33 21.22
C TYR A 131 -1.85 12.79 20.89
N ILE A 132 -1.00 12.90 21.90
CA ILE A 132 0.42 13.20 21.72
C ILE A 132 1.23 11.94 22.02
N ILE A 133 2.17 11.61 21.14
CA ILE A 133 3.10 10.50 21.30
C ILE A 133 4.54 11.01 21.14
N ASN A 134 5.47 10.45 21.91
CA ASN A 134 6.86 10.88 21.93
C ASN A 134 7.74 10.03 21.01
N LYS A 135 7.36 8.76 20.82
CA LYS A 135 8.08 7.79 20.00
C LYS A 135 7.11 6.98 19.13
N VAL A 136 7.64 6.35 18.07
CA VAL A 136 6.83 5.50 17.18
C VAL A 136 6.29 4.27 17.89
N GLU A 137 7.02 3.74 18.88
CA GLU A 137 6.57 2.59 19.67
C GLU A 137 5.30 2.91 20.47
N ASP A 138 5.18 4.14 20.98
CA ASP A 138 4.01 4.61 21.73
C ASP A 138 2.75 4.61 20.87
N LEU A 139 2.88 4.81 19.55
CA LEU A 139 1.74 4.68 18.62
C LEU A 139 1.17 3.27 18.66
N ILE A 140 2.01 2.23 18.69
CA ILE A 140 1.55 0.84 18.66
C ILE A 140 0.77 0.53 19.95
N VAL A 141 1.26 1.04 21.09
CA VAL A 141 0.59 0.93 22.38
C VAL A 141 -0.77 1.65 22.34
N LEU A 142 -0.81 2.88 21.82
CA LEU A 142 -2.05 3.65 21.69
C LEU A 142 -3.06 2.94 20.78
N LEU A 143 -2.63 2.46 19.61
CA LEU A 143 -3.49 1.72 18.69
C LEU A 143 -4.06 0.43 19.30
N GLY A 144 -3.35 -0.19 20.25
CA GLY A 144 -3.84 -1.37 20.98
C GLY A 144 -5.01 -1.07 21.93
N LYS A 145 -5.25 0.21 22.25
CA LYS A 145 -6.28 0.67 23.18
C LYS A 145 -7.44 1.39 22.49
N LEU A 146 -7.39 1.58 21.17
CA LEU A 146 -8.37 2.35 20.42
C LEU A 146 -9.27 1.48 19.56
N ASN A 147 -10.54 1.89 19.44
CA ASN A 147 -11.45 1.40 18.41
C ASN A 147 -11.27 2.24 17.13
N TYR A 148 -10.62 1.68 16.10
CA TYR A 148 -10.35 2.40 14.86
C TYR A 148 -10.37 1.49 13.63
N TYR A 149 -10.72 2.01 12.46
CA TYR A 149 -10.72 1.22 11.22
C TYR A 149 -9.30 1.04 10.67
N LYS A 150 -8.66 2.13 10.21
CA LYS A 150 -7.28 2.14 9.69
C LYS A 150 -6.47 3.28 10.31
N CYS A 151 -5.14 3.12 10.29
CA CYS A 151 -4.19 4.14 10.74
C CYS A 151 -3.40 4.64 9.53
N PHE A 152 -3.42 5.96 9.29
CA PHE A 152 -2.74 6.64 8.19
C PHE A 152 -1.64 7.56 8.74
N ILE A 153 -0.42 7.37 8.26
CA ILE A 153 0.69 8.29 8.45
C ILE A 153 0.57 9.36 7.36
N ILE A 154 0.41 10.61 7.77
CA ILE A 154 0.15 11.74 6.87
C ILE A 154 1.34 12.71 6.77
N GLY A 155 2.52 12.27 7.22
CA GLY A 155 3.79 13.00 7.12
C GLY A 155 4.17 13.79 8.37
N GLY A 156 5.22 14.60 8.36
CA GLY A 156 6.06 14.99 7.21
C GLY A 156 7.20 14.00 6.88
N SER A 157 8.21 14.49 6.16
CA SER A 157 9.34 13.70 5.64
C SER A 157 10.01 12.81 6.68
N VAL A 158 10.38 13.36 7.84
CA VAL A 158 11.02 12.62 8.95
C VAL A 158 10.12 11.48 9.45
N VAL A 159 8.82 11.71 9.52
CA VAL A 159 7.85 10.69 9.94
C VAL A 159 7.74 9.60 8.89
N TYR A 160 7.67 9.94 7.59
CA TYR A 160 7.67 8.92 6.55
C TYR A 160 8.96 8.08 6.58
N GLN A 161 10.12 8.73 6.72
CA GLN A 161 11.42 8.06 6.80
C GLN A 161 11.42 7.03 7.95
N GLU A 162 11.11 7.46 9.17
CA GLU A 162 11.16 6.60 10.34
C GLU A 162 10.19 5.41 10.23
N PHE A 163 8.97 5.63 9.71
CA PHE A 163 7.98 4.56 9.56
C PHE A 163 8.31 3.57 8.43
N LEU A 164 8.94 4.04 7.35
CA LEU A 164 9.41 3.19 6.25
C LEU A 164 10.61 2.35 6.70
N GLU A 165 11.60 2.94 7.36
CA GLU A 165 12.77 2.24 7.91
C GLU A 165 12.39 1.16 8.93
N LYS A 166 11.43 1.46 9.83
CA LYS A 166 10.89 0.48 10.79
C LYS A 166 9.96 -0.56 10.14
N LYS A 167 9.77 -0.51 8.81
CA LYS A 167 8.96 -1.46 8.03
C LYS A 167 7.50 -1.56 8.47
N LEU A 168 6.94 -0.48 9.02
CA LEU A 168 5.59 -0.42 9.59
C LEU A 168 4.48 -0.14 8.56
N ILE A 169 4.85 0.33 7.36
CA ILE A 169 3.88 0.71 6.32
C ILE A 169 3.43 -0.52 5.51
N LYS A 170 2.11 -0.72 5.41
CA LYS A 170 1.50 -1.81 4.61
C LYS A 170 1.28 -1.41 3.15
N LYS A 171 0.80 -0.20 2.92
CA LYS A 171 0.60 0.41 1.60
C LYS A 171 0.88 1.91 1.67
N ILE A 172 1.29 2.48 0.55
CA ILE A 172 1.48 3.91 0.37
C ILE A 172 0.45 4.37 -0.67
N TYR A 173 -0.46 5.24 -0.28
CA TYR A 173 -1.35 5.96 -1.17
C TYR A 173 -0.62 7.21 -1.63
N PHE A 174 -0.20 7.23 -2.89
CA PHE A 174 0.77 8.19 -3.39
C PHE A 174 0.15 8.98 -4.54
N THR A 175 -0.07 10.28 -4.33
CA THR A 175 -0.50 11.20 -5.39
C THR A 175 0.72 11.70 -6.15
N ARG A 176 0.76 11.52 -7.48
CA ARG A 176 1.82 12.07 -8.33
C ARG A 176 1.37 13.41 -8.90
N ILE A 177 1.97 14.51 -8.44
CA ILE A 177 1.70 15.85 -8.95
C ILE A 177 2.66 16.14 -10.10
N ASN A 178 2.17 16.18 -11.34
CA ASN A 178 3.00 16.26 -12.54
C ASN A 178 3.39 17.70 -12.93
N SER A 179 3.67 18.53 -11.92
CA SER A 179 4.27 19.86 -12.05
C SER A 179 5.50 19.95 -11.17
N THR A 180 6.40 20.86 -11.52
CA THR A 180 7.66 21.08 -10.80
C THR A 180 7.54 22.25 -9.84
N TYR A 181 8.05 22.11 -8.62
CA TYR A 181 8.07 23.17 -7.60
C TYR A 181 9.40 23.18 -6.83
N GLU A 182 9.75 24.33 -6.25
CA GLU A 182 10.82 24.44 -5.25
C GLU A 182 10.45 23.61 -4.00
N CYS A 183 11.37 22.77 -3.53
CA CYS A 183 11.17 21.90 -2.37
C CYS A 183 12.44 21.84 -1.51
N ASP A 184 12.27 21.77 -0.18
CA ASP A 184 13.35 21.57 0.80
C ASP A 184 13.23 20.25 1.56
N VAL A 185 12.06 19.60 1.51
CA VAL A 185 11.80 18.29 2.10
C VAL A 185 11.27 17.30 1.07
N PHE A 186 11.76 16.07 1.15
CA PHE A 186 11.51 15.03 0.15
C PHE A 186 10.93 13.77 0.78
N PHE A 187 10.15 13.04 -0.02
CA PHE A 187 9.71 11.69 0.34
C PHE A 187 10.91 10.73 0.18
N PRO A 188 11.06 9.75 1.10
CA PRO A 188 12.14 8.76 1.01
C PRO A 188 12.09 7.98 -0.30
N GLU A 189 13.25 7.62 -0.85
CA GLU A 189 13.28 6.73 -2.02
C GLU A 189 12.64 5.38 -1.66
N ILE A 190 11.67 4.95 -2.49
CA ILE A 190 10.93 3.71 -2.26
C ILE A 190 11.71 2.56 -2.88
N ASN A 191 12.20 1.64 -2.06
CA ASN A 191 12.88 0.43 -2.53
C ASN A 191 11.87 -0.49 -3.26
N GLU A 192 12.11 -0.72 -4.56
CA GLU A 192 11.25 -1.54 -5.43
C GLU A 192 11.18 -3.01 -4.99
N ASN A 193 12.19 -3.50 -4.25
CA ASN A 193 12.18 -4.84 -3.67
C ASN A 193 11.25 -4.93 -2.43
N GLU A 194 11.00 -3.81 -1.74
CA GLU A 194 10.14 -3.76 -0.56
C GLU A 194 8.71 -3.34 -0.89
N TYR A 195 8.52 -2.50 -1.92
CA TYR A 195 7.20 -2.02 -2.34
C TYR A 195 7.04 -2.05 -3.85
N GLN A 196 5.90 -2.56 -4.29
CA GLN A 196 5.50 -2.56 -5.70
C GLN A 196 4.19 -1.79 -5.88
N ILE A 197 4.03 -1.15 -7.04
CA ILE A 197 2.75 -0.56 -7.44
C ILE A 197 1.76 -1.70 -7.72
N ILE A 198 0.54 -1.59 -7.20
CA ILE A 198 -0.54 -2.55 -7.42
C ILE A 198 -1.77 -1.93 -8.06
N SER A 199 -1.84 -0.60 -8.16
CA SER A 199 -2.98 0.12 -8.69
C SER A 199 -2.58 1.50 -9.19
N VAL A 200 -3.15 1.90 -10.32
CA VAL A 200 -3.00 3.23 -10.92
C VAL A 200 -4.40 3.74 -11.28
N SER A 201 -4.73 4.97 -10.86
CA SER A 201 -6.00 5.62 -11.20
C SER A 201 -6.01 6.16 -12.62
N ASP A 202 -7.14 6.76 -12.99
CA ASP A 202 -7.21 7.68 -14.13
C ASP A 202 -6.33 8.93 -13.90
N VAL A 203 -6.10 9.70 -14.96
CA VAL A 203 -5.37 10.98 -14.94
C VAL A 203 -6.35 12.13 -14.86
N TYR A 204 -6.11 13.05 -13.94
CA TYR A 204 -6.96 14.20 -13.72
C TYR A 204 -6.21 15.49 -13.97
N THR A 205 -6.96 16.58 -14.17
CA THR A 205 -6.43 17.94 -14.13
C THR A 205 -7.07 18.69 -12.96
N SER A 206 -6.25 19.36 -12.15
CA SER A 206 -6.70 20.18 -11.03
C SER A 206 -5.72 21.34 -10.84
N ASN A 207 -6.21 22.56 -10.69
CA ASN A 207 -5.37 23.74 -10.40
C ASN A 207 -4.17 23.89 -11.38
N ASN A 208 -4.43 23.71 -12.69
CA ASN A 208 -3.45 23.78 -13.79
C ASN A 208 -2.29 22.76 -13.73
N THR A 209 -2.46 21.65 -13.02
CA THR A 209 -1.53 20.52 -13.07
C THR A 209 -2.28 19.23 -13.35
N THR A 210 -1.64 18.31 -14.06
CA THR A 210 -2.11 16.92 -14.11
C THR A 210 -1.65 16.18 -12.87
N LEU A 211 -2.44 15.20 -12.44
CA LEU A 211 -2.14 14.32 -11.32
C LEU A 211 -2.87 12.98 -11.45
N ASP A 212 -2.31 11.97 -10.82
CA ASP A 212 -2.97 10.69 -10.60
C ASP A 212 -2.66 10.11 -9.21
N PHE A 213 -3.32 9.01 -8.89
CA PHE A 213 -3.22 8.32 -7.61
C PHE A 213 -2.74 6.89 -7.84
N ILE A 214 -1.59 6.56 -7.25
CA ILE A 214 -1.05 5.20 -7.28
C ILE A 214 -1.04 4.59 -5.88
N ILE A 215 -1.06 3.26 -5.83
CA ILE A 215 -1.00 2.52 -4.57
C ILE A 215 0.19 1.57 -4.61
N TYR A 216 1.18 1.83 -3.74
CA TYR A 216 2.22 0.86 -3.44
C TYR A 216 1.73 -0.13 -2.39
N LYS A 217 2.15 -1.39 -2.50
CA LYS A 217 1.94 -2.43 -1.49
C LYS A 217 3.27 -3.04 -1.14
N LYS A 218 3.49 -3.26 0.17
CA LYS A 218 4.66 -3.99 0.66
C LYS A 218 4.70 -5.38 0.01
N THR A 219 5.82 -5.75 -0.58
CA THR A 219 6.02 -7.04 -1.24
C THR A 219 5.97 -8.18 -0.22
N ASN A 220 5.43 -9.32 -0.64
CA ASN A 220 5.41 -10.53 0.19
C ASN A 220 6.61 -11.40 -0.21
N ASN A 221 7.83 -10.89 -0.07
CA ASN A 221 9.03 -11.65 -0.42
C ASN A 221 9.34 -12.68 0.68
N LYS A 222 8.60 -13.80 0.69
CA LYS A 222 8.95 -15.00 1.46
C LYS A 222 10.09 -15.81 0.82
N MET A 223 10.55 -15.45 -0.39
CA MET A 223 11.44 -16.28 -1.23
C MET A 223 12.93 -15.95 -1.16
N LEU A 224 13.37 -14.93 -0.40
CA LEU A 224 14.79 -14.53 -0.35
C LEU A 224 15.60 -15.18 0.79
N ASN A 225 14.97 -15.93 1.70
CA ASN A 225 15.67 -16.54 2.85
C ASN A 225 16.00 -18.03 2.69
N GLU A 226 15.54 -18.72 1.65
CA GLU A 226 15.80 -20.17 1.48
C GLU A 226 17.07 -20.48 0.66
N GLN A 227 17.59 -19.53 -0.14
CA GLN A 227 18.78 -19.76 -0.96
C GLN A 227 20.12 -19.48 -0.25
N ASN A 228 20.11 -18.76 0.88
CA ASN A 228 21.32 -18.48 1.66
C ASN A 228 21.69 -19.60 2.66
N CYS A 229 20.81 -20.57 2.91
CA CYS A 229 21.08 -21.69 3.82
C CYS A 229 21.68 -22.93 3.13
N ILE A 230 21.82 -22.93 1.79
CA ILE A 230 22.27 -24.12 1.03
C ILE A 230 23.77 -24.05 0.65
N LYS A 231 24.45 -22.92 0.91
CA LYS A 231 25.86 -22.72 0.52
C LYS A 231 26.87 -22.62 1.67
N GLY A 232 26.48 -22.96 2.90
CA GLY A 232 27.38 -23.00 4.05
C GLY A 232 27.44 -24.40 4.67
N GLU A 233 28.64 -24.99 4.64
CA GLU A 233 29.15 -26.10 5.46
C GLU A 233 29.16 -27.52 4.85
N GLU A 234 30.41 -27.97 4.60
CA GLU A 234 30.87 -29.27 4.10
C GLU A 234 31.09 -30.31 5.23
N LYS A 235 31.20 -31.59 4.83
CA LYS A 235 32.07 -32.67 5.37
C LYS A 235 32.54 -32.59 6.84
N ASN A 236 32.11 -33.55 7.68
CA ASN A 236 32.92 -34.64 8.26
C ASN A 236 32.27 -35.28 9.50
N ASN A 237 32.61 -36.57 9.70
CA ASN A 237 32.02 -37.55 10.60
C ASN A 237 32.46 -37.48 12.08
N ASP A 238 31.65 -38.18 12.90
CA ASP A 238 31.94 -38.93 14.14
C ASP A 238 31.56 -38.33 15.52
N MET A 239 30.72 -39.12 16.21
CA MET A 239 30.11 -39.01 17.56
C MET A 239 31.05 -39.63 18.65
N PRO A 240 30.78 -39.60 19.99
CA PRO A 240 29.46 -39.52 20.66
C PRO A 240 29.29 -38.66 21.94
N LEU A 241 28.02 -38.25 22.12
CA LEU A 241 27.18 -38.11 23.33
C LEU A 241 27.74 -37.50 24.64
N LYS A 242 27.11 -36.40 25.07
CA LYS A 242 26.56 -36.21 26.42
C LYS A 242 25.50 -35.09 26.48
N ASN A 243 24.34 -35.46 27.04
CA ASN A 243 23.24 -34.72 27.69
C ASN A 243 23.41 -33.20 27.88
N ASP A 244 22.41 -32.39 27.54
CA ASP A 244 21.21 -32.07 28.34
C ASP A 244 20.33 -31.01 27.65
N ASP A 245 19.04 -31.28 27.68
CA ASP A 245 17.88 -30.39 27.82
C ASP A 245 17.65 -29.10 27.00
N LYS A 246 16.40 -29.07 26.51
CA LYS A 246 15.56 -27.90 26.17
C LYS A 246 16.01 -27.04 25.00
N ASP A 247 15.67 -27.47 23.78
CA ASP A 247 15.26 -26.51 22.72
C ASP A 247 14.56 -27.13 21.48
N THR A 248 14.34 -28.45 21.45
CA THR A 248 13.77 -29.12 20.28
C THR A 248 12.24 -29.16 20.22
N CYS A 249 11.52 -28.60 21.21
CA CYS A 249 10.05 -28.60 21.24
C CYS A 249 9.41 -27.44 20.47
N HIS A 250 10.14 -26.32 20.25
CA HIS A 250 9.54 -25.13 19.62
C HIS A 250 9.61 -25.13 18.10
N MET A 251 10.64 -25.74 17.50
CA MET A 251 10.76 -25.81 16.03
C MET A 251 9.88 -26.89 15.41
N LYS A 252 9.62 -28.02 16.08
CA LYS A 252 8.69 -29.05 15.56
C LYS A 252 7.24 -28.56 15.57
N LYS A 253 6.82 -27.78 16.56
CA LYS A 253 5.47 -27.18 16.59
C LYS A 253 5.25 -26.12 15.50
N LEU A 254 6.31 -25.45 15.03
CA LEU A 254 6.19 -24.44 13.97
C LEU A 254 6.08 -25.08 12.58
N THR A 255 6.80 -26.17 12.33
CA THR A 255 6.70 -26.90 11.04
C THR A 255 5.37 -27.66 10.91
N GLU A 256 4.81 -28.12 12.03
CA GLU A 256 3.49 -28.78 12.06
C GLU A 256 2.32 -27.77 12.04
N PHE A 257 2.57 -26.52 12.43
CA PHE A 257 1.64 -25.40 12.22
C PHE A 257 1.52 -25.04 10.74
N TYR A 258 2.64 -24.99 9.99
CA TYR A 258 2.59 -24.69 8.56
C TYR A 258 2.09 -25.84 7.68
N LYS A 259 2.15 -27.10 8.15
CA LYS A 259 1.51 -28.24 7.45
C LYS A 259 0.00 -28.33 7.65
N ASN A 260 -0.56 -27.62 8.63
CA ASN A 260 -2.01 -27.60 8.90
C ASN A 260 -2.73 -26.32 8.41
N VAL A 261 -1.99 -25.35 7.85
CA VAL A 261 -2.60 -24.14 7.26
C VAL A 261 -3.17 -24.39 5.86
N ASP A 262 -2.78 -25.47 5.18
CA ASP A 262 -3.34 -25.86 3.87
C ASP A 262 -4.62 -26.72 3.96
N LYS A 263 -5.14 -26.99 5.17
CA LYS A 263 -6.39 -27.78 5.36
C LYS A 263 -7.60 -26.96 5.82
N TYR A 264 -7.44 -25.64 6.00
CA TYR A 264 -8.56 -24.74 6.26
C TYR A 264 -8.54 -23.61 5.23
N LYS A 265 -8.98 -23.94 4.01
CA LYS A 265 -9.69 -22.96 3.17
C LYS A 265 -10.91 -22.52 3.98
N ILE A 266 -10.77 -21.38 4.65
CA ILE A 266 -11.91 -20.68 5.26
C ILE A 266 -12.75 -20.19 4.08
N ASN A 267 -13.83 -20.93 3.81
CA ASN A 267 -14.97 -20.42 3.08
C ASN A 267 -15.46 -19.19 3.83
N TYR A 268 -15.45 -18.04 3.16
CA TYR A 268 -16.23 -16.89 3.61
C TYR A 268 -17.61 -17.07 3.02
N GLU A 269 -18.57 -17.44 3.88
CA GLU A 269 -19.98 -17.09 3.67
C GLU A 269 -20.04 -15.56 3.67
N ASN A 270 -20.36 -14.98 2.51
CA ASN A 270 -20.98 -13.67 2.46
C ASN A 270 -22.47 -13.96 2.42
N ASP A 271 -23.14 -13.93 3.58
CA ASP A 271 -24.60 -13.87 3.59
C ASP A 271 -25.03 -12.50 3.06
N ASP A 272 -25.29 -12.49 1.75
CA ASP A 272 -26.09 -11.60 0.90
C ASP A 272 -25.35 -11.42 -0.45
N ASP A 273 -25.79 -12.20 -1.47
CA ASP A 273 -25.39 -12.26 -2.90
C ASP A 273 -24.55 -13.49 -3.40
N ASP A 274 -24.62 -14.64 -2.75
CA ASP A 274 -23.92 -15.88 -3.24
C ASP A 274 -24.61 -16.55 -4.46
N GLU A 275 -25.90 -16.29 -4.75
CA GLU A 275 -26.59 -16.86 -5.92
C GLU A 275 -26.11 -16.27 -7.26
N GLU A 276 -25.76 -14.98 -7.30
CA GLU A 276 -25.27 -14.32 -8.52
C GLU A 276 -23.81 -14.71 -8.86
N GLU A 277 -23.00 -15.09 -7.86
CA GLU A 277 -21.65 -15.62 -8.10
C GLU A 277 -21.69 -16.96 -8.83
N ASP A 278 -22.64 -17.83 -8.49
CA ASP A 278 -22.88 -19.10 -9.17
C ASP A 278 -23.39 -18.89 -10.60
N ASP A 279 -24.34 -17.98 -10.81
CA ASP A 279 -24.80 -17.60 -12.15
C ASP A 279 -23.66 -17.07 -13.03
N PHE A 280 -22.71 -16.31 -12.45
CA PHE A 280 -21.49 -15.89 -13.17
C PHE A 280 -20.62 -17.08 -13.57
N VAL A 281 -20.51 -18.12 -12.73
CA VAL A 281 -19.79 -19.36 -13.07
C VAL A 281 -20.55 -20.14 -14.15
N TYR A 282 -21.87 -20.27 -14.02
CA TYR A 282 -22.72 -20.95 -15.01
C TYR A 282 -22.64 -20.28 -16.37
N PHE A 283 -22.66 -18.95 -16.45
CA PHE A 283 -22.51 -18.22 -17.72
C PHE A 283 -21.10 -18.30 -18.32
N ASN A 284 -20.10 -18.80 -17.58
CA ASN A 284 -18.76 -19.08 -18.08
C ASN A 284 -18.56 -20.54 -18.54
N PHE A 285 -19.60 -21.38 -18.61
CA PHE A 285 -19.50 -22.82 -18.93
C PHE A 285 -18.77 -23.14 -20.25
N ASN A 286 -18.92 -22.28 -21.26
CA ASN A 286 -18.33 -22.47 -22.59
C ASN A 286 -17.01 -21.72 -22.80
N LYS A 287 -16.37 -21.24 -21.73
CA LYS A 287 -15.02 -20.67 -21.82
C LYS A 287 -13.98 -21.79 -21.79
N GLU A 288 -13.31 -21.99 -22.92
CA GLU A 288 -12.09 -22.79 -23.03
C GLU A 288 -11.03 -22.22 -22.05
N LYS A 289 -10.70 -22.96 -20.99
CA LYS A 289 -9.82 -22.48 -19.91
C LYS A 289 -8.34 -22.41 -20.32
N GLU A 290 -7.93 -23.21 -21.31
CA GLU A 290 -6.53 -23.33 -21.74
C GLU A 290 -6.31 -23.06 -23.24
N GLU A 291 -7.37 -23.07 -24.05
CA GLU A 291 -7.28 -22.96 -25.52
C GLU A 291 -7.27 -21.51 -26.04
N LYS A 292 -7.54 -20.51 -25.18
CA LYS A 292 -7.53 -19.09 -25.56
C LYS A 292 -6.14 -18.47 -25.70
N ASN A 293 -5.12 -18.99 -25.02
CA ASN A 293 -3.73 -18.60 -25.32
C ASN A 293 -3.25 -19.37 -26.56
N LYS A 294 -3.87 -19.07 -27.70
CA LYS A 294 -3.55 -19.67 -29.01
C LYS A 294 -2.12 -19.36 -29.44
N ASN A 295 -1.58 -18.27 -28.90
CA ASN A 295 -0.21 -17.84 -29.15
C ASN A 295 0.71 -18.33 -28.03
N SER A 296 1.92 -18.73 -28.41
CA SER A 296 2.99 -19.22 -27.52
C SER A 296 3.63 -18.09 -26.70
N ILE A 297 2.85 -17.12 -26.25
CA ILE A 297 3.31 -16.01 -25.41
C ILE A 297 3.04 -16.39 -23.96
N HIS A 298 4.08 -16.36 -23.12
CA HIS A 298 3.96 -16.84 -21.76
C HIS A 298 3.40 -15.73 -20.84
N PRO A 299 2.30 -15.97 -20.09
CA PRO A 299 1.71 -14.93 -19.23
C PRO A 299 2.65 -14.34 -18.17
N ASN A 300 3.67 -15.11 -17.77
CA ASN A 300 4.69 -14.65 -16.81
C ASN A 300 5.60 -13.54 -17.37
N ASP A 301 5.72 -13.39 -18.70
CA ASP A 301 6.47 -12.27 -19.29
C ASP A 301 5.81 -10.93 -18.94
N PHE A 302 4.50 -10.96 -18.66
CA PHE A 302 3.71 -9.80 -18.24
C PHE A 302 3.45 -9.77 -16.73
N GLN A 303 4.35 -10.32 -15.91
CA GLN A 303 4.14 -10.41 -14.45
C GLN A 303 3.79 -9.05 -13.81
N ILE A 304 4.48 -7.97 -14.19
CA ILE A 304 4.18 -6.62 -13.69
C ILE A 304 2.76 -6.21 -14.10
N TYR A 305 2.45 -6.27 -15.39
CA TYR A 305 1.15 -5.90 -15.95
C TYR A 305 -0.02 -6.71 -15.35
N ASN A 306 0.17 -8.01 -15.13
CA ASN A 306 -0.81 -8.91 -14.54
C ASN A 306 -0.92 -8.76 -13.02
N SER A 307 0.12 -8.27 -12.34
CA SER A 307 0.09 -8.04 -10.89
C SER A 307 -0.73 -6.82 -10.46
N LEU A 308 -1.00 -5.89 -11.38
CA LEU A 308 -1.80 -4.70 -11.13
C LEU A 308 -3.28 -5.05 -11.01
N LYS A 309 -3.87 -4.73 -9.85
CA LYS A 309 -5.30 -4.99 -9.58
C LYS A 309 -6.23 -4.01 -10.28
N TYR A 310 -5.85 -2.73 -10.31
CA TYR A 310 -6.62 -1.67 -10.97
C TYR A 310 -5.71 -0.93 -11.95
N LYS A 311 -6.11 -0.92 -13.21
CA LYS A 311 -5.36 -0.39 -14.37
C LYS A 311 -6.19 0.70 -15.06
N TYR A 312 -6.49 1.78 -14.33
CA TYR A 312 -7.43 2.80 -14.80
C TYR A 312 -6.77 3.96 -15.55
N HIS A 313 -5.43 4.03 -15.59
CA HIS A 313 -4.74 5.04 -16.38
C HIS A 313 -5.14 4.91 -17.86
N PRO A 314 -5.44 6.01 -18.59
CA PRO A 314 -5.93 5.94 -19.97
C PRO A 314 -5.02 5.19 -20.93
N GLU A 315 -3.71 5.20 -20.69
CA GLU A 315 -2.73 4.41 -21.47
C GLU A 315 -3.02 2.91 -21.45
N TYR A 316 -3.69 2.39 -20.42
CA TYR A 316 -4.13 1.00 -20.41
C TYR A 316 -5.16 0.68 -21.48
N GLN A 317 -5.89 1.65 -22.05
CA GLN A 317 -6.72 1.38 -23.22
C GLN A 317 -5.84 0.83 -24.36
N TYR A 318 -4.71 1.48 -24.63
CA TYR A 318 -3.74 1.03 -25.62
C TYR A 318 -3.02 -0.27 -25.20
N LEU A 319 -2.51 -0.35 -23.97
CA LEU A 319 -1.77 -1.53 -23.50
C LEU A 319 -2.66 -2.78 -23.42
N ASN A 320 -3.93 -2.64 -23.05
CA ASN A 320 -4.87 -3.76 -23.01
C ASN A 320 -5.17 -4.28 -24.42
N ILE A 321 -5.25 -3.40 -25.43
CA ILE A 321 -5.41 -3.81 -26.84
C ILE A 321 -4.17 -4.60 -27.31
N ILE A 322 -2.96 -4.12 -27.01
CA ILE A 322 -1.73 -4.87 -27.32
C ILE A 322 -1.76 -6.25 -26.66
N TYR A 323 -2.09 -6.30 -25.36
CA TYR A 323 -2.16 -7.55 -24.62
C TYR A 323 -3.20 -8.51 -25.21
N ASP A 324 -4.38 -8.02 -25.62
CA ASP A 324 -5.40 -8.83 -26.27
C ASP A 324 -4.96 -9.38 -27.63
N ILE A 325 -4.30 -8.56 -28.47
CA ILE A 325 -3.75 -9.01 -29.75
C ILE A 325 -2.64 -10.04 -29.55
N MET A 326 -1.76 -9.83 -28.55
CA MET A 326 -0.70 -10.79 -28.22
C MET A 326 -1.28 -12.14 -27.79
N MET A 327 -2.27 -12.15 -26.90
CA MET A 327 -2.83 -13.40 -26.36
C MET A 327 -3.81 -14.08 -27.32
N ASN A 328 -4.68 -13.30 -27.96
CA ASN A 328 -5.85 -13.79 -28.70
C ASN A 328 -5.84 -13.43 -30.20
N GLY A 329 -4.78 -12.81 -30.71
CA GLY A 329 -4.70 -12.35 -32.10
C GLY A 329 -4.58 -13.48 -33.12
N ASN A 330 -5.15 -13.27 -34.29
CA ASN A 330 -5.08 -14.19 -35.41
C ASN A 330 -3.76 -14.01 -36.16
N LYS A 331 -3.01 -15.09 -36.37
CA LYS A 331 -1.79 -15.06 -37.19
C LYS A 331 -2.17 -14.87 -38.66
N GLN A 332 -1.60 -13.84 -39.30
CA GLN A 332 -1.81 -13.54 -40.72
C GLN A 332 -0.50 -13.14 -41.39
N SER A 333 -0.39 -13.38 -42.69
CA SER A 333 0.62 -12.73 -43.52
C SER A 333 0.22 -11.28 -43.79
N ASP A 334 1.20 -10.46 -44.13
CA ASP A 334 1.00 -9.07 -44.49
C ASP A 334 1.84 -8.70 -45.72
N ARG A 335 1.61 -7.51 -46.29
CA ARG A 335 2.29 -7.04 -47.50
C ARG A 335 3.82 -6.97 -47.36
N THR A 336 4.35 -6.80 -46.14
CA THR A 336 5.80 -6.73 -45.89
C THR A 336 6.45 -8.10 -45.79
N GLY A 337 5.69 -9.17 -45.56
CA GLY A 337 6.18 -10.54 -45.40
C GLY A 337 6.70 -10.87 -44.00
N VAL A 338 6.59 -9.97 -43.02
CA VAL A 338 7.01 -10.20 -41.62
C VAL A 338 6.01 -11.09 -40.87
N GLY A 339 4.72 -10.93 -41.17
CA GLY A 339 3.63 -11.58 -40.45
C GLY A 339 3.14 -10.75 -39.26
N VAL A 340 1.85 -10.91 -38.93
CA VAL A 340 1.16 -10.12 -37.91
C VAL A 340 0.25 -10.97 -37.03
N LEU A 341 0.02 -10.48 -35.82
CA LEU A 341 -1.15 -10.85 -35.00
C LEU A 341 -2.20 -9.75 -35.18
N SER A 342 -3.40 -10.12 -35.61
CA SER A 342 -4.45 -9.15 -35.91
C SER A 342 -5.77 -9.47 -35.19
N LYS A 343 -6.51 -8.41 -34.87
CA LYS A 343 -7.88 -8.38 -34.37
C LYS A 343 -8.60 -7.22 -35.04
N PHE A 344 -9.93 -7.25 -35.06
CA PHE A 344 -10.75 -6.24 -35.74
C PHE A 344 -11.81 -5.69 -34.79
N GLY A 345 -11.93 -4.35 -34.72
CA GLY A 345 -12.92 -3.63 -33.91
C GLY A 345 -12.50 -3.38 -32.46
N TYR A 346 -11.79 -2.26 -32.21
CA TYR A 346 -11.58 -1.69 -30.87
C TYR A 346 -12.11 -0.26 -30.84
N ILE A 347 -12.42 0.23 -29.64
CA ILE A 347 -12.78 1.63 -29.38
C ILE A 347 -11.89 2.19 -28.27
#